data_AF-A0A5B8UXA4-F1
#
_entry.id   AF-A0A5B8UXA4-F1
#
_cell.length_a   1.000
_cell.length_b   1.000
_cell.length_c   1.000
_cell.angle_alpha   90.00
_cell.angle_beta   90.00
_cell.angle_gamma   90.00
#
_symmetry.space_group_name_H-M   'P 1'
#
loop_
_entity.id
_entity.type
_entity.pdbx_description
1 polymer ?
#
loop_
_entity_poly.entity_id
_entity_poly.type
_entity_poly.pdbx_seq_one_letter_code
_entity_poly.pdbx_strand_id
1 'polypeptide(L)'
;MITGTASYHFKRLKSMADWRLLLFLVLFLDVKLLVKAIAIVIIYLLHSDFKFGFSLKNSRLPLFYPAVIGIAIIDWLIGRDYGVNYSLVLLTGIGFWALCILAMHQVKLSVDNNDAETINRTIVLFFVLNALLSFINIAGIIYESGYLNPYTYQGQHQKYFIGTGDYIRGLTFDTSTTNAILNAFGVIYFLSKKNSAMLLLCMAVMLLTGSNFINILLSAILLAILTFKSSREQKSLISVCFMCLVLFAVKISPQNYTYVHETIKNNFFPQPIVKKSPVKALPYITLRPDSTLTPEERKEKTARYYLDSVFLAVHPNPSPKPPRYLIKTSTGRIIVPGVNIDAMPYQHIAETTAYQKQLLGYVDEHKAGLPLSGNEGAAPHKMGKEVASVQTISFLKKHPSKLIMGAGIGNFSSKLAFRVSGIGLAGGYPHQYAYTNADFLSNHLDLYLAFFSKKSDYHSLTNDPGSVYDQLLAEYGLLGVFCFLAGYVGYFLKHYRKLTYGIPLLILLLGVFMTDYWFEQLSVILFFELLMLLNIKENSTKPNPGYAN
;
A
#
# COMPACT_ATOMS: atom_id res chain seq x y z
N MET A 1 -25.71 -7.32 45.22
CA MET A 1 -24.76 -6.22 44.90
C MET A 1 -23.87 -6.51 43.69
N ILE A 2 -23.29 -7.71 43.52
CA ILE A 2 -22.41 -8.06 42.38
C ILE A 2 -23.12 -8.01 41.00
N THR A 3 -24.41 -8.30 40.95
CA THR A 3 -25.21 -8.23 39.70
C THR A 3 -25.46 -6.79 39.22
N GLY A 4 -25.45 -5.81 40.13
CA GLY A 4 -25.68 -4.39 39.80
C GLY A 4 -24.44 -3.73 39.17
N THR A 5 -23.25 -4.03 39.68
CA THR A 5 -21.99 -3.47 39.17
C THR A 5 -21.66 -4.01 37.78
N ALA A 6 -21.79 -5.32 37.56
CA ALA A 6 -21.56 -5.93 36.24
C ALA A 6 -22.50 -5.38 35.17
N SER A 7 -23.79 -5.19 35.48
CA SER A 7 -24.78 -4.61 34.57
C SER A 7 -24.45 -3.15 34.23
N TYR A 8 -24.00 -2.36 35.20
CA TYR A 8 -23.57 -0.97 34.98
C TYR A 8 -22.33 -0.89 34.07
N HIS A 9 -21.31 -1.71 34.33
CA HIS A 9 -20.11 -1.77 33.48
C HIS A 9 -20.43 -2.23 32.06
N PHE A 10 -21.31 -3.22 31.90
CA PHE A 10 -21.73 -3.71 30.59
C PHE A 10 -22.51 -2.66 29.80
N LYS A 11 -23.44 -1.94 30.43
CA LYS A 11 -24.17 -0.83 29.78
C LYS A 11 -23.21 0.27 29.33
N ARG A 12 -22.27 0.65 30.19
CA ARG A 12 -21.25 1.66 29.89
C ARG A 12 -20.34 1.23 28.73
N LEU A 13 -19.92 -0.03 28.70
CA LEU A 13 -19.11 -0.58 27.62
C LEU A 13 -19.90 -0.61 26.30
N LYS A 14 -21.18 -1.01 26.34
CA LYS A 14 -22.06 -1.03 25.17
C LYS A 14 -22.28 0.37 24.58
N SER A 15 -22.39 1.41 25.41
CA SER A 15 -22.52 2.80 24.97
C SER A 15 -21.20 3.48 24.64
N MET A 16 -20.07 2.78 24.75
CA MET A 16 -18.75 3.40 24.55
C MET A 16 -18.44 3.63 23.07
N ALA A 17 -18.89 2.73 22.19
CA ALA A 17 -18.60 2.76 20.76
C ALA A 17 -19.69 2.03 19.97
N ASP A 18 -19.77 2.29 18.67
CA ASP A 18 -20.54 1.46 17.75
C ASP A 18 -19.74 0.18 17.48
N TRP A 19 -19.95 -0.83 18.32
CA TRP A 19 -19.28 -2.13 18.21
C TRP A 19 -19.59 -2.86 16.90
N ARG A 20 -20.74 -2.58 16.26
CA ARG A 20 -21.08 -3.17 14.97
C ARG A 20 -20.21 -2.57 13.88
N LEU A 21 -20.08 -1.24 13.88
CA LEU A 21 -19.18 -0.54 12.97
C LEU A 21 -17.72 -0.96 13.22
N LEU A 22 -17.26 -1.04 14.47
CA LEU A 22 -15.88 -1.45 14.76
C LEU A 22 -15.58 -2.86 14.22
N LEU A 23 -16.46 -3.83 14.49
CA LEU A 23 -16.33 -5.18 13.97
C LEU A 23 -16.33 -5.20 12.43
N PHE A 24 -17.24 -4.44 11.82
CA PHE A 24 -17.30 -4.32 10.37
C PHE A 24 -16.01 -3.75 9.78
N LEU A 25 -15.45 -2.67 10.35
CA LEU A 25 -14.19 -2.08 9.89
C LEU A 25 -13.01 -3.05 10.05
N VAL A 26 -12.91 -3.75 11.18
CA VAL A 26 -11.84 -4.72 11.43
C VAL A 26 -11.87 -5.84 10.38
N LEU A 27 -13.04 -6.39 10.09
CA LEU A 27 -13.17 -7.50 9.14
C LEU A 27 -13.11 -7.04 7.67
N PHE A 28 -13.75 -5.92 7.33
CA PHE A 28 -13.83 -5.45 5.95
C PHE A 28 -12.50 -4.86 5.46
N LEU A 29 -11.69 -4.27 6.34
CA LEU A 29 -10.38 -3.75 5.97
C LEU A 29 -9.29 -4.83 5.87
N ASP A 30 -9.60 -6.09 6.19
CA ASP A 30 -8.69 -7.24 6.01
C ASP A 30 -8.30 -7.43 4.55
N VAL A 31 -7.06 -7.88 4.28
CA VAL A 31 -6.55 -8.13 2.92
C VAL A 31 -7.33 -9.21 2.15
N LYS A 32 -7.92 -10.19 2.84
CA LYS A 32 -8.57 -11.34 2.21
C LYS A 32 -9.99 -11.00 1.78
N LEU A 33 -10.25 -11.09 0.47
CA LEU A 33 -11.58 -10.82 -0.10
C LEU A 33 -12.70 -11.64 0.55
N LEU A 34 -12.45 -12.91 0.90
CA LEU A 34 -13.43 -13.76 1.60
C LEU A 34 -13.84 -13.18 2.96
N VAL A 35 -12.89 -12.64 3.72
CA VAL A 35 -13.17 -12.02 5.03
C VAL A 35 -14.03 -10.77 4.81
N LYS A 36 -13.74 -9.97 3.78
CA LYS A 36 -14.58 -8.81 3.41
C LYS A 36 -16.01 -9.20 3.04
N ALA A 37 -16.18 -10.27 2.25
CA ALA A 37 -17.50 -10.78 1.90
C ALA A 37 -18.28 -11.25 3.14
N ILE A 38 -17.63 -11.98 4.05
CA ILE A 38 -18.21 -12.38 5.34
C ILE A 38 -18.58 -11.16 6.18
N ALA A 39 -17.73 -10.11 6.21
CA ALA A 39 -18.01 -8.87 6.91
C ALA A 39 -19.31 -8.21 6.42
N ILE A 40 -19.53 -8.18 5.10
CA ILE A 40 -20.77 -7.68 4.49
C ILE A 40 -21.98 -8.54 4.90
N VAL A 41 -21.87 -9.87 4.82
CA VAL A 41 -22.97 -10.75 5.25
C VAL A 41 -23.32 -10.51 6.71
N ILE A 42 -22.33 -10.48 7.61
CA ILE A 42 -22.53 -10.26 9.04
C ILE A 42 -23.20 -8.90 9.30
N ILE A 43 -22.71 -7.81 8.71
CA ILE A 43 -23.27 -6.48 9.01
C ILE A 43 -24.72 -6.34 8.51
N TYR A 44 -25.08 -6.95 7.37
CA TYR A 44 -26.47 -6.93 6.88
C TYR A 44 -27.39 -7.87 7.66
N LEU A 45 -26.87 -8.93 8.28
CA LEU A 45 -27.64 -9.73 9.24
C LEU A 45 -27.89 -8.97 10.56
N LEU A 46 -26.91 -8.17 11.01
CA LEU A 46 -27.02 -7.35 12.22
C LEU A 46 -27.85 -6.07 12.00
N HIS A 47 -27.89 -5.56 10.76
CA HIS A 47 -28.54 -4.32 10.40
C HIS A 47 -29.04 -4.34 8.94
N SER A 48 -30.18 -5.00 8.74
CA SER A 48 -30.81 -5.15 7.43
C SER A 48 -31.50 -3.85 7.00
N ASP A 49 -30.84 -3.07 6.17
CA ASP A 49 -31.46 -1.95 5.45
C ASP A 49 -30.85 -1.90 4.03
N PHE A 50 -31.71 -2.00 3.01
CA PHE A 50 -31.33 -1.95 1.59
C PHE A 50 -31.84 -0.68 0.88
N LYS A 51 -32.24 0.35 1.65
CA LYS A 51 -32.69 1.64 1.12
C LYS A 51 -31.48 2.52 0.81
N PHE A 52 -30.79 2.22 -0.29
CA PHE A 52 -29.57 2.93 -0.69
C PHE A 52 -29.77 4.44 -0.88
N GLY A 53 -30.94 4.87 -1.36
CA GLY A 53 -31.29 6.28 -1.51
C GLY A 53 -30.51 7.01 -2.62
N PHE A 54 -30.22 6.31 -3.72
CA PHE A 54 -29.64 6.94 -4.90
C PHE A 54 -30.64 7.91 -5.56
N SER A 55 -30.23 9.16 -5.77
CA SER A 55 -31.02 10.15 -6.51
C SER A 55 -30.13 11.19 -7.18
N LEU A 56 -30.54 11.78 -8.31
CA LEU A 56 -29.70 12.71 -9.07
C LEU A 56 -29.39 14.02 -8.33
N LYS A 57 -30.34 14.54 -7.53
CA LYS A 57 -30.19 15.84 -6.84
C LYS A 57 -29.66 15.70 -5.41
N ASN A 58 -30.21 14.76 -4.64
CA ASN A 58 -29.93 14.60 -3.21
C ASN A 58 -29.58 13.14 -2.90
N SER A 59 -28.63 12.57 -3.66
CA SER A 59 -28.19 11.20 -3.41
C SER A 59 -27.65 11.05 -2.00
N ARG A 60 -28.09 10.00 -1.30
CA ARG A 60 -27.54 9.64 0.01
C ARG A 60 -26.11 9.10 -0.11
N LEU A 61 -25.80 8.38 -1.17
CA LEU A 61 -24.50 7.78 -1.46
C LEU A 61 -23.90 8.37 -2.76
N PRO A 62 -22.57 8.28 -2.99
CA PRO A 62 -21.96 8.72 -4.24
C PRO A 62 -22.56 8.04 -5.47
N LEU A 63 -22.98 8.82 -6.48
CA LEU A 63 -23.58 8.27 -7.72
C LEU A 63 -22.53 7.61 -8.63
N PHE A 64 -21.26 7.81 -8.34
CA PHE A 64 -20.15 7.19 -9.05
C PHE A 64 -20.27 5.67 -9.13
N TYR A 65 -20.55 5.00 -8.00
CA TYR A 65 -20.58 3.53 -7.95
C TYR A 65 -21.60 2.89 -8.92
N PRO A 66 -22.91 3.25 -8.89
CA PRO A 66 -23.85 2.71 -9.86
C PRO A 66 -23.56 3.18 -11.30
N ALA A 67 -23.02 4.38 -11.48
CA ALA A 67 -22.67 4.88 -12.81
C ALA A 67 -21.56 4.03 -13.47
N VAL A 68 -20.51 3.69 -12.74
CA VAL A 68 -19.40 2.85 -13.23
C VAL A 68 -19.87 1.45 -13.62
N ILE A 69 -20.78 0.86 -12.83
CA ILE A 69 -21.43 -0.42 -13.20
C ILE A 69 -22.21 -0.26 -14.51
N GLY A 70 -22.98 0.83 -14.66
CA GLY A 70 -23.72 1.13 -15.88
C GLY A 70 -22.80 1.27 -17.10
N ILE A 71 -21.67 1.96 -16.96
CA ILE A 71 -20.65 2.10 -18.02
C ILE A 71 -20.14 0.73 -18.45
N ALA A 72 -19.76 -0.13 -17.49
CA ALA A 72 -19.23 -1.46 -17.80
C ALA A 72 -20.25 -2.35 -18.53
N ILE A 73 -21.53 -2.31 -18.13
CA ILE A 73 -22.60 -3.07 -18.80
C ILE A 73 -22.82 -2.54 -20.23
N ILE A 74 -22.85 -1.23 -20.42
CA ILE A 74 -23.06 -0.62 -21.74
C ILE A 74 -21.87 -0.93 -22.67
N ASP A 75 -20.63 -0.81 -22.20
CA ASP A 75 -19.45 -1.17 -23.00
C ASP A 75 -19.48 -2.65 -23.39
N TRP A 76 -19.85 -3.55 -22.47
CA TRP A 76 -20.01 -4.98 -22.78
C TRP A 76 -21.08 -5.23 -23.86
N LEU A 77 -22.24 -4.57 -23.77
CA LEU A 77 -23.30 -4.70 -24.77
C LEU A 77 -22.89 -4.16 -26.16
N ILE A 78 -22.15 -3.05 -26.20
CA ILE A 78 -21.68 -2.43 -27.45
C ILE A 78 -20.51 -3.22 -28.05
N GLY A 79 -19.57 -3.66 -27.21
CA GLY A 79 -18.36 -4.37 -27.62
C GLY A 79 -18.62 -5.77 -28.17
N ARG A 80 -19.77 -6.37 -27.83
CA ARG A 80 -20.20 -7.72 -28.27
C ARG A 80 -19.20 -8.84 -27.95
N ASP A 81 -18.35 -8.66 -26.95
CA ASP A 81 -17.47 -9.71 -26.43
C ASP A 81 -18.25 -10.58 -25.42
N TYR A 82 -18.97 -11.56 -25.95
CA TYR A 82 -19.82 -12.46 -25.16
C TYR A 82 -19.10 -13.77 -24.78
N GLY A 83 -17.75 -13.77 -24.76
CA GLY A 83 -16.98 -14.91 -24.30
C GLY A 83 -17.28 -15.23 -22.82
N VAL A 84 -17.37 -16.52 -22.47
CA VAL A 84 -17.65 -16.96 -21.09
C VAL A 84 -16.60 -16.42 -20.12
N ASN A 85 -15.32 -16.49 -20.49
CA ASN A 85 -14.21 -16.01 -19.65
C ASN A 85 -14.34 -14.51 -19.39
N TYR A 86 -14.53 -13.69 -20.43
CA TYR A 86 -14.70 -12.24 -20.25
C TYR A 86 -15.99 -11.88 -19.50
N SER A 87 -17.09 -12.60 -19.73
CA SER A 87 -18.33 -12.41 -18.98
C SER A 87 -18.14 -12.65 -17.48
N LEU A 88 -17.31 -13.63 -17.09
CA LEU A 88 -16.94 -13.84 -15.69
C LEU A 88 -16.05 -12.71 -15.14
N VAL A 89 -15.15 -12.14 -15.94
CA VAL A 89 -14.39 -10.94 -15.57
C VAL A 89 -15.35 -9.77 -15.29
N LEU A 90 -16.27 -9.49 -16.21
CA LEU A 90 -17.30 -8.46 -16.05
C LEU A 90 -18.12 -8.66 -14.78
N LEU A 91 -18.64 -9.87 -14.55
CA LEU A 91 -19.43 -10.16 -13.34
C LEU A 91 -18.60 -10.01 -12.07
N THR A 92 -17.33 -10.42 -12.08
CA THR A 92 -16.43 -10.25 -10.94
C THR A 92 -16.20 -8.76 -10.64
N GLY A 93 -15.96 -7.96 -11.68
CA GLY A 93 -15.76 -6.53 -11.56
C GLY A 93 -17.02 -5.77 -11.09
N ILE A 94 -18.19 -6.10 -11.63
CA ILE A 94 -19.49 -5.61 -11.10
C ILE A 94 -19.64 -5.99 -9.62
N GLY A 95 -19.24 -7.21 -9.26
CA GLY A 95 -19.22 -7.69 -7.88
C GLY A 95 -18.38 -6.80 -6.95
N PHE A 96 -17.20 -6.37 -7.38
CA PHE A 96 -16.37 -5.42 -6.61
C PHE A 96 -17.06 -4.08 -6.39
N TRP A 97 -17.62 -3.48 -7.45
CA TRP A 97 -18.36 -2.23 -7.32
C TRP A 97 -19.62 -2.36 -6.45
N ALA A 98 -20.32 -3.49 -6.52
CA ALA A 98 -21.43 -3.79 -5.64
C ALA A 98 -20.99 -3.89 -4.17
N LEU A 99 -19.84 -4.53 -3.89
CA LEU A 99 -19.27 -4.57 -2.54
C LEU A 99 -18.94 -3.15 -2.03
N CYS A 100 -18.41 -2.25 -2.86
CA CYS A 100 -18.22 -0.84 -2.50
C CYS A 100 -19.55 -0.17 -2.09
N ILE A 101 -20.61 -0.35 -2.88
CA ILE A 101 -21.95 0.21 -2.57
C ILE A 101 -22.44 -0.33 -1.23
N LEU A 102 -22.38 -1.64 -1.04
CA LEU A 102 -22.87 -2.30 0.17
C LEU A 102 -22.11 -1.83 1.42
N ALA A 103 -20.78 -1.69 1.32
CA ALA A 103 -19.93 -1.24 2.41
C ALA A 103 -20.17 0.23 2.76
N MET A 104 -20.16 1.12 1.76
CA MET A 104 -20.40 2.55 1.94
C MET A 104 -21.80 2.82 2.50
N HIS A 105 -22.81 2.05 2.07
CA HIS A 105 -24.16 2.13 2.62
C HIS A 105 -24.18 1.85 4.13
N GLN A 106 -23.48 0.80 4.58
CA GLN A 106 -23.41 0.43 6.00
C GLN A 106 -22.65 1.45 6.83
N VAL A 107 -21.53 1.98 6.33
CA VAL A 107 -20.83 3.09 6.97
C VAL A 107 -21.74 4.32 7.10
N LYS A 108 -22.45 4.67 6.03
CA LYS A 108 -23.41 5.79 6.05
C LYS A 108 -24.54 5.56 7.06
N LEU A 109 -25.07 4.34 7.16
CA LEU A 109 -26.10 3.99 8.15
C LEU A 109 -25.58 4.14 9.58
N SER A 110 -24.38 3.65 9.87
CA SER A 110 -23.77 3.84 11.19
C SER A 110 -23.58 5.31 11.52
N VAL A 111 -23.09 6.12 10.57
CA VAL A 111 -22.95 7.57 10.76
C VAL A 111 -24.30 8.25 10.94
N ASP A 112 -25.35 7.84 10.24
CA ASP A 112 -26.69 8.43 10.37
C ASP A 112 -27.32 8.13 11.73
N ASN A 113 -27.26 6.87 12.16
CA ASN A 113 -27.99 6.36 13.32
C ASN A 113 -27.32 6.61 14.68
N ASN A 114 -26.01 6.84 14.71
CA ASN A 114 -25.27 7.11 15.95
C ASN A 114 -24.84 8.56 16.04
N ASP A 115 -24.76 9.12 17.24
CA ASP A 115 -24.19 10.46 17.44
C ASP A 115 -22.70 10.51 17.03
N ALA A 116 -22.20 11.71 16.73
CA ALA A 116 -20.82 11.89 16.28
C ALA A 116 -19.79 11.45 17.33
N GLU A 117 -20.11 11.57 18.63
CA GLU A 117 -19.19 11.19 19.70
C GLU A 117 -18.98 9.67 19.74
N THR A 118 -20.05 8.89 19.60
CA THR A 118 -20.00 7.43 19.50
C THR A 118 -19.13 6.97 18.32
N ILE A 119 -19.27 7.60 17.15
CA ILE A 119 -18.43 7.30 15.99
C ILE A 119 -16.97 7.71 16.25
N ASN A 120 -16.74 8.87 16.89
CA ASN A 120 -15.40 9.34 17.25
C ASN A 120 -14.68 8.36 18.18
N ARG A 121 -15.36 7.84 19.20
CA ARG A 121 -14.82 6.81 20.10
C ARG A 121 -14.54 5.50 19.37
N THR A 122 -15.39 5.13 18.42
CA THR A 122 -15.19 3.95 17.56
C THR A 122 -13.91 4.09 16.72
N ILE A 123 -13.69 5.25 16.11
CA ILE A 123 -12.47 5.57 15.35
C ILE A 123 -11.22 5.53 16.25
N VAL A 124 -11.30 6.09 17.46
CA VAL A 124 -10.20 6.03 18.44
C VAL A 124 -9.85 4.57 18.75
N LEU A 125 -10.84 3.73 19.05
CA LEU A 125 -10.62 2.30 19.33
C LEU A 125 -9.98 1.59 18.12
N PHE A 126 -10.45 1.87 16.91
CA PHE A 126 -9.85 1.33 15.68
C PHE A 126 -8.36 1.66 15.59
N PHE A 127 -7.96 2.92 15.80
CA PHE A 127 -6.56 3.33 15.75
C PHE A 127 -5.71 2.74 16.89
N VAL A 128 -6.28 2.57 18.09
CA VAL A 128 -5.61 1.89 19.20
C VAL A 128 -5.32 0.43 18.85
N LEU A 129 -6.30 -0.30 18.30
CA LEU A 129 -6.11 -1.69 17.85
C LEU A 129 -5.08 -1.78 16.72
N ASN A 130 -5.14 -0.87 15.75
CA ASN A 130 -4.18 -0.80 14.66
C ASN A 130 -2.75 -0.54 15.13
N ALA A 131 -2.59 0.38 16.08
CA ALA A 131 -1.30 0.68 16.68
C ALA A 131 -0.75 -0.51 17.48
N LEU A 132 -1.60 -1.19 18.26
CA LEU A 132 -1.21 -2.37 19.03
C LEU A 132 -0.69 -3.49 18.11
N LEU A 133 -1.39 -3.80 17.02
CA LEU A 133 -0.92 -4.80 16.06
C LEU A 133 0.35 -4.36 15.34
N SER A 134 0.47 -3.08 14.98
CA SER A 134 1.69 -2.54 14.37
C SER A 134 2.90 -2.65 15.33
N PHE A 135 2.70 -2.41 16.63
CA PHE A 135 3.74 -2.59 17.65
C PHE A 135 4.09 -4.07 17.87
N ILE A 136 3.11 -4.98 17.79
CA ILE A 136 3.37 -6.42 17.81
C ILE A 136 4.21 -6.83 16.58
N ASN A 137 3.93 -6.29 15.39
CA ASN A 137 4.73 -6.58 14.20
C ASN A 137 6.21 -6.19 14.41
N ILE A 138 6.48 -4.94 14.83
CA ILE A 138 7.87 -4.50 15.04
C ILE A 138 8.53 -5.22 16.22
N ALA A 139 7.81 -5.53 17.30
CA ALA A 139 8.34 -6.30 18.42
C ALA A 139 8.73 -7.72 18.00
N GLY A 140 7.93 -8.37 17.14
CA GLY A 140 8.27 -9.66 16.55
C GLY A 140 9.55 -9.60 15.71
N ILE A 141 9.73 -8.54 14.93
CA ILE A 141 10.96 -8.31 14.14
C ILE A 141 12.17 -8.07 15.03
N ILE A 142 12.02 -7.26 16.09
CA ILE A 142 13.07 -7.01 17.08
C ILE A 142 13.47 -8.33 17.77
N TYR A 143 12.49 -9.16 18.12
CA TYR A 143 12.72 -10.46 18.72
C TYR A 143 13.45 -11.43 17.78
N GLU A 144 13.02 -11.51 16.51
CA GLU A 144 13.65 -12.39 15.50
C GLU A 144 15.06 -11.93 15.11
N SER A 145 15.27 -10.63 14.95
CA SER A 145 16.57 -10.08 14.54
C SER A 145 17.56 -9.98 15.70
N GLY A 146 17.09 -9.81 16.94
CA GLY A 146 17.91 -9.48 18.11
C GLY A 146 18.41 -8.04 18.14
N TYR A 147 17.92 -7.17 17.25
CA TYR A 147 18.32 -5.76 17.15
C TYR A 147 17.18 -4.83 17.53
N LEU A 148 17.45 -3.89 18.44
CA LEU A 148 16.45 -2.91 18.88
C LEU A 148 15.97 -1.99 17.74
N ASN A 149 16.88 -1.63 16.83
CA ASN A 149 16.55 -0.85 15.63
C ASN A 149 16.71 -1.71 14.36
N PRO A 150 15.66 -2.45 13.95
CA PRO A 150 15.72 -3.33 12.79
C PRO A 150 15.91 -2.59 11.46
N TYR A 151 15.64 -1.29 11.38
CA TYR A 151 15.87 -0.48 10.17
C TYR A 151 17.35 -0.36 9.80
N THR A 152 18.24 -0.56 10.77
CA THR A 152 19.70 -0.56 10.56
C THR A 152 20.28 -1.97 10.53
N TYR A 153 19.44 -3.00 10.70
CA TYR A 153 19.87 -4.38 10.74
C TYR A 153 20.11 -4.90 9.32
N GLN A 154 21.38 -5.12 8.96
CA GLN A 154 21.79 -5.62 7.66
C GLN A 154 21.94 -7.15 7.61
N GLY A 155 21.80 -7.86 8.74
CA GLY A 155 21.91 -9.32 8.77
C GLY A 155 20.73 -10.01 8.06
N GLN A 156 20.79 -11.35 7.98
CA GLN A 156 19.79 -12.17 7.27
C GLN A 156 19.56 -11.68 5.83
N HIS A 157 20.64 -11.36 5.12
CA HIS A 157 20.61 -10.88 3.74
C HIS A 157 19.74 -9.63 3.57
N GLN A 158 19.78 -8.74 4.58
CA GLN A 158 19.04 -7.49 4.62
C GLN A 158 17.51 -7.67 4.59
N LYS A 159 16.99 -8.79 5.12
CA LYS A 159 15.53 -9.05 5.21
C LYS A 159 14.75 -7.89 5.82
N TYR A 160 15.28 -7.29 6.89
CA TYR A 160 14.64 -6.19 7.62
C TYR A 160 15.15 -4.83 7.13
N PHE A 161 16.34 -4.35 7.50
CA PHE A 161 16.96 -3.13 6.95
C PHE A 161 15.98 -2.02 6.45
N ILE A 162 16.14 -1.51 5.22
CA ILE A 162 15.24 -0.52 4.61
C ILE A 162 13.80 -1.07 4.45
N GLY A 163 13.65 -2.38 4.23
CA GLY A 163 12.35 -3.06 4.07
C GLY A 163 11.60 -3.35 5.37
N THR A 164 12.10 -2.93 6.54
CA THR A 164 11.49 -3.24 7.85
C THR A 164 10.05 -2.76 7.90
N GLY A 165 9.80 -1.58 7.30
CA GLY A 165 8.47 -0.99 7.24
C GLY A 165 7.45 -1.82 6.47
N ASP A 166 7.88 -2.63 5.49
CA ASP A 166 7.01 -3.48 4.66
C ASP A 166 6.29 -4.58 5.45
N TYR A 167 6.82 -4.90 6.64
CA TYR A 167 6.25 -5.87 7.56
C TYR A 167 5.27 -5.27 8.57
N ILE A 168 5.14 -3.94 8.64
CA ILE A 168 4.26 -3.24 9.59
C ILE A 168 2.87 -3.02 8.97
N ARG A 169 2.10 -4.11 8.90
CA ARG A 169 0.81 -4.19 8.18
C ARG A 169 -0.40 -3.73 9.00
N GLY A 170 -0.24 -3.66 10.33
CA GLY A 170 -1.31 -3.23 11.24
C GLY A 170 -2.53 -4.15 11.20
N LEU A 171 -3.70 -3.58 11.48
CA LEU A 171 -4.97 -4.31 11.61
C LEU A 171 -5.52 -4.83 10.27
N THR A 172 -5.08 -4.26 9.15
CA THR A 172 -5.56 -4.65 7.81
C THR A 172 -4.92 -5.93 7.29
N PHE A 173 -3.75 -6.31 7.83
CA PHE A 173 -2.91 -7.42 7.33
C PHE A 173 -2.54 -7.32 5.84
N ASP A 174 -2.75 -6.16 5.22
CA ASP A 174 -2.48 -5.87 3.81
C ASP A 174 -1.05 -5.35 3.65
N THR A 175 -0.81 -4.36 2.79
CA THR A 175 0.50 -3.74 2.63
C THR A 175 0.80 -2.73 3.74
N SER A 176 2.09 -2.48 4.00
CA SER A 176 2.56 -1.37 4.84
C SER A 176 2.03 -0.02 4.37
N THR A 177 1.85 0.15 3.05
CA THR A 177 1.29 1.37 2.45
C THR A 177 -0.17 1.58 2.84
N THR A 178 -1.00 0.53 2.88
CA THR A 178 -2.38 0.59 3.41
C THR A 178 -2.38 1.10 4.85
N ASN A 179 -1.51 0.56 5.70
CA ASN A 179 -1.38 1.00 7.09
C ASN A 179 -0.86 2.45 7.21
N ALA A 180 0.09 2.85 6.35
CA ALA A 180 0.62 4.20 6.30
C ALA A 180 -0.49 5.22 5.99
N ILE A 181 -1.32 4.92 4.98
CA ILE A 181 -2.43 5.78 4.56
C ILE A 181 -3.47 5.93 5.68
N LEU A 182 -3.87 4.82 6.32
CA LEU A 182 -4.81 4.88 7.44
C LEU A 182 -4.28 5.76 8.58
N ASN A 183 -3.01 5.62 8.95
CA ASN A 183 -2.42 6.45 9.98
C ASN A 183 -2.23 7.90 9.54
N ALA A 184 -1.97 8.18 8.26
CA ALA A 184 -1.96 9.54 7.72
C ALA A 184 -3.36 10.19 7.81
N PHE A 185 -4.43 9.43 7.54
CA PHE A 185 -5.79 9.89 7.84
C PHE A 185 -5.97 10.18 9.33
N GLY A 186 -5.46 9.31 10.20
CA GLY A 186 -5.46 9.50 11.66
C GLY A 186 -4.75 10.79 12.09
N VAL A 187 -3.56 11.07 11.55
CA VAL A 187 -2.81 12.31 11.86
C VAL A 187 -3.63 13.55 11.52
N ILE A 188 -4.20 13.62 10.31
CA ILE A 188 -5.03 14.75 9.87
C ILE A 188 -6.29 14.88 10.75
N TYR A 189 -6.96 13.77 11.01
CA TYR A 189 -8.19 13.73 11.79
C TYR A 189 -7.95 14.19 13.24
N PHE A 190 -6.98 13.60 13.94
CA PHE A 190 -6.69 13.92 15.34
C PHE A 190 -6.04 15.29 15.52
N LEU A 191 -5.35 15.83 14.50
CA LEU A 191 -4.90 17.23 14.47
C LEU A 191 -6.09 18.19 14.52
N SER A 192 -7.17 17.89 13.79
CA SER A 192 -8.39 18.69 13.84
C SER A 192 -9.16 18.52 15.15
N LYS A 193 -9.06 17.35 15.79
CA LYS A 193 -9.65 17.09 17.11
C LYS A 193 -8.81 17.56 18.29
N LYS A 194 -7.60 18.08 18.03
CA LYS A 194 -6.63 18.48 19.06
C LYS A 194 -6.30 17.36 20.04
N ASN A 195 -6.42 16.10 19.61
CA ASN A 195 -6.06 14.94 20.42
C ASN A 195 -4.58 14.60 20.15
N SER A 196 -3.69 15.26 20.88
CA SER A 196 -2.24 15.13 20.70
C SER A 196 -1.74 13.70 20.87
N ALA A 197 -2.25 12.97 21.86
CA ALA A 197 -1.84 11.58 22.11
C ALA A 197 -2.15 10.67 20.92
N MET A 198 -3.37 10.71 20.40
CA MET A 198 -3.76 9.89 19.24
C MET A 198 -3.07 10.35 17.96
N LEU A 199 -2.85 11.66 17.79
CA LEU A 199 -2.08 12.20 16.67
C LEU A 199 -0.64 11.65 16.68
N LEU A 200 0.03 11.69 17.82
CA LEU A 200 1.41 11.19 17.95
C LEU A 200 1.48 9.68 17.80
N LEU A 201 0.47 8.95 18.30
CA LEU A 201 0.35 7.51 18.08
C LEU A 201 0.24 7.17 16.58
N CYS A 202 -0.66 7.84 15.85
CA CYS A 202 -0.79 7.64 14.41
C CYS A 202 0.49 8.04 13.67
N MET A 203 1.12 9.15 14.07
CA MET A 203 2.39 9.59 13.49
C MET A 203 3.49 8.55 13.69
N ALA A 204 3.62 8.00 14.89
CA ALA A 204 4.61 6.96 15.20
C ALA A 204 4.39 5.70 14.37
N VAL A 205 3.15 5.19 14.30
CA VAL A 205 2.82 4.00 13.51
C VAL A 205 3.05 4.25 12.02
N MET A 206 2.64 5.41 11.50
CA MET A 206 2.89 5.78 10.09
C MET A 206 4.39 5.77 9.79
N LEU A 207 5.22 6.37 10.63
CA LEU A 207 6.67 6.37 10.45
C LEU A 207 7.26 4.95 10.47
N LEU A 208 6.76 4.08 11.34
CA LEU A 208 7.13 2.66 11.37
C LEU A 208 6.74 1.89 10.10
N THR A 209 5.90 2.41 9.21
CA THR A 209 5.66 1.75 7.92
C THR A 209 6.75 2.04 6.88
N GLY A 210 7.62 3.04 7.12
CA GLY A 210 8.69 3.41 6.20
C GLY A 210 8.24 4.00 4.85
N SER A 211 6.94 4.26 4.65
CA SER A 211 6.40 4.72 3.36
C SER A 211 6.80 6.17 3.01
N ASN A 212 7.84 6.33 2.20
CA ASN A 212 8.35 7.64 1.79
C ASN A 212 7.32 8.50 1.06
N PHE A 213 6.55 7.90 0.15
CA PHE A 213 5.53 8.61 -0.63
C PHE A 213 4.48 9.24 0.30
N ILE A 214 3.97 8.47 1.26
CA ILE A 214 2.96 8.95 2.21
C ILE A 214 3.55 10.00 3.16
N ASN A 215 4.81 9.84 3.60
CA ASN A 215 5.51 10.84 4.40
C ASN A 215 5.63 12.19 3.67
N ILE A 216 6.02 12.17 2.39
CA ILE A 216 6.14 13.38 1.56
C ILE A 216 4.78 14.04 1.35
N LEU A 217 3.77 13.24 0.99
CA LEU A 217 2.41 13.72 0.74
C LEU A 217 1.78 14.34 2.00
N LEU A 218 1.89 13.66 3.15
CA LEU A 218 1.41 14.19 4.43
C LEU A 218 2.17 15.46 4.83
N SER A 219 3.49 15.51 4.63
CA SER A 219 4.31 16.69 4.92
C SER A 219 3.84 17.92 4.14
N ALA A 220 3.56 17.76 2.84
CA ALA A 220 3.02 18.83 2.00
C ALA A 220 1.66 19.33 2.51
N ILE A 221 0.78 18.41 2.91
CA ILE A 221 -0.54 18.74 3.46
C ILE A 221 -0.42 19.45 4.81
N LEU A 222 0.43 18.98 5.72
CA LEU A 222 0.67 19.61 7.02
C LEU A 222 1.25 21.01 6.83
N LEU A 223 2.14 21.23 5.86
CA LEU A 223 2.66 22.54 5.52
C LEU A 223 1.56 23.48 4.98
N ALA A 224 0.65 22.97 4.15
CA ALA A 224 -0.51 23.72 3.70
C ALA A 224 -1.46 24.08 4.86
N ILE A 225 -1.70 23.17 5.80
CA ILE A 225 -2.51 23.45 7.00
C ILE A 225 -1.81 24.50 7.89
N LEU A 226 -0.50 24.38 8.06
CA LEU A 226 0.33 25.31 8.84
C LEU A 226 0.24 26.74 8.30
N THR A 227 0.25 26.89 6.98
CA THR A 227 0.27 28.19 6.30
C THR A 227 -1.12 28.83 6.21
N PHE A 228 -2.16 28.10 5.86
CA PHE A 228 -3.46 28.71 5.53
C PHE A 228 -4.47 28.76 6.68
N LYS A 229 -4.62 27.70 7.48
CA LYS A 229 -5.76 27.59 8.43
C LYS A 229 -5.46 26.67 9.61
N SER A 230 -4.65 27.16 10.54
CA SER A 230 -4.30 26.43 11.78
C SER A 230 -4.28 27.33 13.01
N SER A 231 -4.75 26.79 14.14
CA SER A 231 -4.61 27.43 15.45
C SER A 231 -3.18 27.34 15.97
N ARG A 232 -2.81 28.15 16.97
CA ARG A 232 -1.48 28.10 17.62
C ARG A 232 -1.13 26.70 18.11
N GLU A 233 -2.10 26.01 18.70
CA GLU A 233 -1.97 24.63 19.17
C GLU A 233 -1.69 23.66 18.02
N GLN A 234 -2.45 23.74 16.93
CA GLN A 234 -2.23 22.91 15.74
C GLN A 234 -0.86 23.18 15.10
N LYS A 235 -0.42 24.44 15.05
CA LYS A 235 0.92 24.79 14.56
C LYS A 235 2.01 24.11 15.39
N SER A 236 1.86 24.10 16.72
CA SER A 236 2.78 23.38 17.61
C SER A 236 2.78 21.87 17.33
N LEU A 237 1.59 21.25 17.21
CA LEU A 237 1.48 19.82 16.91
C LEU A 237 2.06 19.46 15.54
N ILE A 238 1.86 20.30 14.52
CA ILE A 238 2.48 20.13 13.19
C ILE A 238 4.00 20.19 13.28
N SER A 239 4.56 21.15 14.02
CA SER A 239 6.01 21.22 14.25
C SER A 239 6.55 19.96 14.93
N VAL A 240 5.81 19.40 15.89
CA VAL A 240 6.18 18.12 16.53
C VAL A 240 6.14 16.97 15.51
N CYS A 241 5.14 16.89 14.63
CA CYS A 241 5.11 15.89 13.56
C CYS A 241 6.33 15.98 12.64
N PHE A 242 6.74 17.20 12.23
CA PHE A 242 7.96 17.40 11.44
C PHE A 242 9.21 16.98 12.20
N MET A 243 9.29 17.27 13.50
CA MET A 243 10.38 16.79 14.34
C MET A 243 10.42 15.25 14.38
N CYS A 244 9.27 14.58 14.50
CA CYS A 244 9.20 13.12 14.43
C CYS A 244 9.70 12.57 13.08
N LEU A 245 9.34 13.20 11.95
CA LEU A 245 9.85 12.83 10.62
C LEU A 245 11.37 12.95 10.54
N VAL A 246 11.92 14.09 10.98
CA VAL A 246 13.38 14.33 10.97
C VAL A 246 14.10 13.34 11.88
N LEU A 247 13.59 13.09 13.08
CA LEU A 247 14.15 12.12 14.00
C LEU A 247 14.13 10.70 13.41
N PHE A 248 13.02 10.30 12.79
CA PHE A 248 12.92 9.00 12.14
C PHE A 248 13.93 8.89 10.99
N ALA A 249 13.97 9.88 10.10
CA ALA A 249 14.87 9.89 8.95
C ALA A 249 16.35 9.90 9.37
N VAL A 250 16.73 10.63 10.42
CA VAL A 250 18.15 10.77 10.80
C VAL A 250 18.62 9.67 11.76
N LYS A 251 17.76 9.20 12.67
CA LYS A 251 18.15 8.30 13.77
C LYS A 251 17.62 6.89 13.62
N ILE A 252 16.45 6.70 13.04
CA ILE A 252 15.83 5.37 12.94
C ILE A 252 16.17 4.73 11.60
N SER A 253 15.96 5.43 10.48
CA SER A 253 16.17 4.90 9.12
C SER A 253 16.96 5.87 8.22
N PRO A 254 18.25 6.12 8.53
CA PRO A 254 19.11 7.02 7.73
C PRO A 254 19.28 6.60 6.27
N GLN A 255 19.21 5.30 5.99
CA GLN A 255 19.37 4.78 4.63
C GLN A 255 18.16 5.06 3.75
N ASN A 256 16.97 5.15 4.34
CA ASN A 256 15.76 5.49 3.62
C ASN A 256 15.80 6.95 3.12
N TYR A 257 16.44 7.85 3.87
CA TYR A 257 16.72 9.21 3.40
C TYR A 257 17.67 9.23 2.19
N THR A 258 18.74 8.44 2.22
CA THR A 258 19.65 8.30 1.06
C THR A 258 18.90 7.79 -0.16
N TYR A 259 18.06 6.77 -0.01
CA TYR A 259 17.23 6.24 -1.09
C TYR A 259 16.32 7.31 -1.71
N VAL A 260 15.62 8.12 -0.89
CA VAL A 260 14.77 9.21 -1.39
C VAL A 260 15.61 10.25 -2.13
N HIS A 261 16.77 10.63 -1.58
CA HIS A 261 17.66 11.60 -2.21
C HIS A 261 18.16 11.12 -3.57
N GLU A 262 18.62 9.87 -3.66
CA GLU A 262 19.08 9.26 -4.92
C GLU A 262 17.95 9.13 -5.93
N THR A 263 16.75 8.73 -5.49
CA THR A 263 15.57 8.63 -6.36
C THR A 263 15.22 9.99 -6.96
N ILE A 264 15.16 11.05 -6.14
CA ILE A 264 14.90 12.42 -6.63
C ILE A 264 16.02 12.85 -7.58
N LYS A 265 17.29 12.66 -7.20
CA LYS A 265 18.44 13.04 -8.03
C LYS A 265 18.40 12.34 -9.39
N ASN A 266 18.14 11.04 -9.43
CA ASN A 266 18.11 10.26 -10.67
C ASN A 266 16.93 10.64 -11.57
N ASN A 267 15.80 11.04 -10.98
CA ASN A 267 14.62 11.46 -11.74
C ASN A 267 14.78 12.86 -12.36
N PHE A 268 15.38 13.82 -11.64
CA PHE A 268 15.58 15.18 -12.15
C PHE A 268 16.88 15.37 -12.94
N PHE A 269 17.91 14.59 -12.61
CA PHE A 269 19.23 14.66 -13.23
C PHE A 269 19.68 13.25 -13.63
N PRO A 270 19.05 12.67 -14.67
CA PRO A 270 19.33 11.30 -15.09
C PRO A 270 20.82 11.17 -15.42
N GLN A 271 21.53 10.41 -14.59
CA GLN A 271 22.91 10.07 -14.85
C GLN A 271 22.93 9.07 -16.00
N PRO A 272 23.87 9.17 -16.96
CA PRO A 272 24.03 8.14 -17.97
C PRO A 272 24.23 6.81 -17.24
N ILE A 273 23.40 5.81 -17.53
CA ILE A 273 23.55 4.48 -16.98
C ILE A 273 24.91 3.99 -17.43
N VAL A 274 25.90 4.09 -16.56
CA VAL A 274 27.16 3.38 -16.74
C VAL A 274 26.73 1.93 -16.67
N LYS A 275 26.55 1.30 -17.84
CA LYS A 275 26.51 -0.15 -17.97
C LYS A 275 27.85 -0.62 -17.44
N LYS A 276 27.98 -0.75 -16.11
CA LYS A 276 29.01 -1.57 -15.53
C LYS A 276 28.75 -2.92 -16.19
N SER A 277 29.65 -3.31 -17.10
CA SER A 277 29.64 -4.65 -17.68
C SER A 277 29.34 -5.59 -16.53
N PRO A 278 28.34 -6.48 -16.64
CA PRO A 278 28.03 -7.38 -15.56
C PRO A 278 29.35 -8.07 -15.22
N VAL A 279 29.95 -7.65 -14.11
CA VAL A 279 31.03 -8.38 -13.50
C VAL A 279 30.27 -9.63 -13.12
N LYS A 280 30.36 -10.67 -13.96
CA LYS A 280 29.94 -12.00 -13.58
C LYS A 280 30.72 -12.22 -12.30
N ALA A 281 30.05 -12.03 -11.16
CA ALA A 281 30.56 -12.49 -9.90
C ALA A 281 30.64 -13.99 -10.12
N LEU A 282 31.83 -14.45 -10.54
CA LEU A 282 32.10 -15.87 -10.61
C LEU A 282 31.71 -16.37 -9.22
N PRO A 283 30.82 -17.36 -9.12
CA PRO A 283 30.46 -17.89 -7.82
C PRO A 283 31.77 -18.21 -7.10
N TYR A 284 31.84 -17.93 -5.80
CA TYR A 284 33.00 -18.29 -4.99
C TYR A 284 33.42 -19.70 -5.37
N ILE A 285 34.73 -19.94 -5.46
CA ILE A 285 35.26 -21.20 -5.98
C ILE A 285 34.67 -22.43 -5.27
N THR A 286 34.27 -22.25 -4.00
CA THR A 286 33.59 -23.21 -3.14
C THR A 286 32.15 -23.56 -3.56
N LEU A 287 31.46 -22.72 -4.32
CA LEU A 287 30.09 -22.95 -4.79
C LEU A 287 30.02 -23.47 -6.24
N ARG A 288 31.14 -23.42 -6.98
CA ARG A 288 31.21 -23.93 -8.36
C ARG A 288 31.33 -25.46 -8.37
N PRO A 289 30.58 -26.21 -9.20
CA PRO A 289 30.74 -27.66 -9.31
C PRO A 289 32.13 -28.01 -9.87
N ASP A 290 32.76 -29.07 -9.39
CA ASP A 290 34.16 -29.42 -9.72
C ASP A 290 34.39 -29.65 -11.21
N SER A 291 33.35 -30.06 -11.93
CA SER A 291 33.33 -30.19 -13.39
C SER A 291 33.59 -28.89 -14.13
N THR A 292 33.35 -27.75 -13.49
CA THR A 292 33.56 -26.41 -14.05
C THR A 292 34.86 -25.76 -13.60
N LEU A 293 35.67 -26.46 -12.80
CA LEU A 293 36.90 -25.94 -12.20
C LEU A 293 38.15 -26.46 -12.91
N THR A 294 39.12 -25.58 -13.13
CA THR A 294 40.48 -25.97 -13.54
C THR A 294 41.17 -26.79 -12.44
N PRO A 295 42.25 -27.53 -12.73
CA PRO A 295 42.99 -28.28 -11.72
C PRO A 295 43.47 -27.41 -10.54
N GLU A 296 43.90 -26.18 -10.83
CA GLU A 296 44.35 -25.18 -9.86
C GLU A 296 43.18 -24.67 -9.02
N GLU A 297 42.04 -24.40 -9.66
CA GLU A 297 40.82 -23.98 -8.97
C GLU A 297 40.27 -25.07 -8.06
N ARG A 298 40.38 -26.36 -8.44
CA ARG A 298 40.04 -27.48 -7.56
C ARG A 298 40.98 -27.56 -6.37
N LYS A 299 42.28 -27.33 -6.55
CA LYS A 299 43.24 -27.28 -5.44
C LYS A 299 42.91 -26.15 -4.48
N GLU A 300 42.59 -24.97 -4.99
CA GLU A 300 42.16 -23.83 -4.16
C GLU A 300 40.84 -24.13 -3.44
N LYS A 301 39.86 -24.73 -4.12
CA LYS A 301 38.59 -25.15 -3.50
C LYS A 301 38.81 -26.16 -2.37
N THR A 302 39.60 -27.19 -2.62
CA THR A 302 39.97 -28.20 -1.62
C THR A 302 40.71 -27.57 -0.44
N ALA A 303 41.66 -26.67 -0.70
CA ALA A 303 42.39 -25.95 0.34
C ALA A 303 41.45 -25.08 1.18
N ARG A 304 40.49 -24.38 0.56
CA ARG A 304 39.45 -23.61 1.27
C ARG A 304 38.57 -24.50 2.13
N TYR A 305 38.02 -25.58 1.59
CA TYR A 305 37.21 -26.51 2.40
C TYR A 305 38.02 -27.13 3.53
N TYR A 306 39.29 -27.46 3.31
CA TYR A 306 40.16 -27.94 4.36
C TYR A 306 40.35 -26.89 5.46
N LEU A 307 40.71 -25.66 5.10
CA LEU A 307 40.86 -24.55 6.05
C LEU A 307 39.55 -24.25 6.78
N ASP A 308 38.42 -24.27 6.09
CA ASP A 308 37.09 -24.09 6.69
C ASP A 308 36.76 -25.23 7.66
N SER A 309 37.10 -26.48 7.31
CA SER A 309 36.88 -27.64 8.18
C SER A 309 37.76 -27.60 9.44
N VAL A 310 39.04 -27.20 9.31
CA VAL A 310 39.95 -26.99 10.43
C VAL A 310 39.45 -25.84 11.29
N PHE A 311 39.03 -24.74 10.67
CA PHE A 311 38.48 -23.59 11.38
C PHE A 311 37.22 -23.97 12.18
N LEU A 312 36.28 -24.72 11.59
CA LEU A 312 35.07 -25.19 12.24
C LEU A 312 35.34 -26.23 13.33
N ALA A 313 36.34 -27.09 13.16
CA ALA A 313 36.75 -28.07 14.17
C ALA A 313 37.41 -27.39 15.38
N VAL A 314 38.16 -26.32 15.16
CA VAL A 314 38.80 -25.52 16.22
C VAL A 314 37.80 -24.54 16.87
N HIS A 315 36.79 -24.10 16.12
CA HIS A 315 35.75 -23.19 16.58
C HIS A 315 34.37 -23.83 16.41
N PRO A 316 34.04 -24.90 17.16
CA PRO A 316 32.74 -25.56 17.07
C PRO A 316 31.66 -24.56 17.47
N ASN A 317 30.84 -24.15 16.49
CA ASN A 317 29.86 -23.05 16.53
C ASN A 317 30.45 -21.64 16.67
N PRO A 318 30.90 -21.01 15.57
CA PRO A 318 30.77 -19.58 15.47
C PRO A 318 29.29 -19.30 15.18
N SER A 319 28.44 -19.29 16.21
CA SER A 319 27.51 -18.15 16.22
C SER A 319 28.44 -16.94 16.13
N PRO A 320 28.38 -16.11 15.08
CA PRO A 320 29.24 -14.93 14.97
C PRO A 320 28.90 -14.02 16.14
N LYS A 321 29.49 -14.30 17.30
CA LYS A 321 29.50 -13.39 18.42
C LYS A 321 30.44 -12.30 17.96
N PRO A 322 29.95 -11.07 17.74
CA PRO A 322 30.80 -9.98 17.30
C PRO A 322 31.99 -9.92 18.27
N PRO A 323 33.22 -9.69 17.78
CA PRO A 323 34.39 -9.59 18.63
C PRO A 323 34.10 -8.59 19.76
N ARG A 324 34.00 -9.09 20.99
CA ARG A 324 33.75 -8.31 22.22
C ARG A 324 35.01 -7.57 22.69
N TYR A 325 36.04 -7.49 21.86
CA TYR A 325 37.26 -6.78 22.20
C TYR A 325 37.05 -5.32 21.82
N LEU A 326 36.82 -4.48 22.83
CA LEU A 326 36.80 -3.04 22.70
C LEU A 326 38.22 -2.59 22.32
N ILE A 327 38.43 -2.16 21.08
CA ILE A 327 39.72 -1.66 20.62
C ILE A 327 39.88 -0.25 21.19
N LYS A 328 40.75 -0.05 22.19
CA LYS A 328 41.13 1.30 22.62
C LYS A 328 42.16 1.86 21.65
N THR A 329 41.87 3.00 21.02
CA THR A 329 42.86 3.76 20.25
C THR A 329 43.94 4.30 21.18
N SER A 330 45.08 4.70 20.60
CA SER A 330 46.14 5.44 21.30
C SER A 330 45.64 6.73 21.98
N THR A 331 44.50 7.28 21.54
CA THR A 331 43.82 8.44 22.15
C THR A 331 42.82 8.07 23.24
N GLY A 332 42.70 6.79 23.62
CA GLY A 332 41.75 6.30 24.63
C GLY A 332 40.32 6.12 24.13
N ARG A 333 40.04 6.35 22.84
CA ARG A 333 38.72 6.17 22.23
C ARG A 333 38.46 4.68 22.03
N ILE A 334 37.33 4.20 22.54
CA ILE A 334 36.89 2.81 22.32
C ILE A 334 36.26 2.72 20.93
N ILE A 335 36.92 2.01 20.02
CA ILE A 335 36.36 1.59 18.72
C ILE A 335 35.75 0.21 18.94
N VAL A 336 34.45 0.11 18.75
CA VAL A 336 33.76 -1.17 18.58
C VAL A 336 33.95 -1.55 17.11
N PRO A 337 34.69 -2.64 16.79
CA PRO A 337 34.84 -3.07 15.40
C PRO A 337 33.44 -3.28 14.80
N GLY A 338 33.15 -2.58 13.70
CA GLY A 338 31.91 -2.78 12.97
C GLY A 338 31.82 -4.22 12.46
N VAL A 339 30.60 -4.74 12.33
CA VAL A 339 30.38 -6.01 11.64
C VAL A 339 30.91 -5.90 10.21
N ASN A 340 31.58 -6.95 9.73
CA ASN A 340 32.04 -7.01 8.35
C ASN A 340 30.83 -7.07 7.42
N ILE A 341 30.39 -5.90 6.92
CA ILE A 341 29.25 -5.76 6.03
C ILE A 341 29.47 -6.44 4.68
N ASP A 342 30.72 -6.75 4.32
CA ASP A 342 31.07 -7.49 3.12
C ASP A 342 30.90 -9.02 3.29
N ALA A 343 30.64 -9.49 4.52
CA ALA A 343 30.38 -10.89 4.75
C ALA A 343 29.00 -11.31 4.21
N MET A 344 28.91 -12.57 3.75
CA MET A 344 27.73 -13.17 3.12
C MET A 344 26.37 -12.86 3.79
N PRO A 345 26.20 -12.94 5.13
CA PRO A 345 24.90 -12.68 5.76
C PRO A 345 24.47 -11.21 5.73
N TYR A 346 25.34 -10.29 5.36
CA TYR A 346 25.07 -8.85 5.23
C TYR A 346 24.90 -8.39 3.77
N GLN A 347 25.21 -9.28 2.83
CA GLN A 347 25.05 -9.04 1.40
C GLN A 347 23.64 -9.42 0.96
N HIS A 348 23.05 -8.59 0.11
CA HIS A 348 21.74 -8.85 -0.48
C HIS A 348 21.82 -10.11 -1.38
N ILE A 349 20.97 -11.10 -1.13
CA ILE A 349 20.87 -12.27 -2.01
C ILE A 349 20.16 -11.85 -3.30
N ALA A 350 20.90 -11.84 -4.41
CA ALA A 350 20.35 -11.59 -5.74
C ALA A 350 19.68 -12.85 -6.36
N GLU A 351 19.10 -13.73 -5.54
CA GLU A 351 18.43 -14.93 -6.02
C GLU A 351 17.08 -14.57 -6.63
N THR A 352 16.82 -15.15 -7.80
CA THR A 352 15.50 -15.12 -8.42
C THR A 352 14.54 -15.95 -7.58
N THR A 353 13.61 -15.26 -6.91
CA THR A 353 12.56 -15.88 -6.09
C THR A 353 11.67 -16.80 -6.92
N ALA A 354 10.97 -17.74 -6.27
CA ALA A 354 10.00 -18.61 -6.96
C ALA A 354 8.95 -17.82 -7.75
N TYR A 355 8.52 -16.68 -7.18
CA TYR A 355 7.62 -15.74 -7.82
C TYR A 355 8.23 -15.09 -9.06
N GLN A 356 9.47 -14.56 -8.98
CA GLN A 356 10.14 -14.02 -10.17
C GLN A 356 10.35 -15.08 -11.24
N LYS A 357 10.67 -16.33 -10.87
CA LYS A 357 10.76 -17.45 -11.83
C LYS A 357 9.43 -17.69 -12.54
N GLN A 358 8.32 -17.59 -11.84
CA GLN A 358 6.98 -17.68 -12.44
C GLN A 358 6.74 -16.53 -13.44
N LEU A 359 7.13 -15.30 -13.10
CA LEU A 359 7.01 -14.16 -14.01
C LEU A 359 7.90 -14.32 -15.24
N LEU A 360 9.14 -14.77 -15.07
CA LEU A 360 10.06 -15.03 -16.18
C LEU A 360 9.54 -16.14 -17.09
N GLY A 361 9.02 -17.23 -16.52
CA GLY A 361 8.39 -18.30 -17.30
C GLY A 361 7.19 -17.78 -18.12
N TYR A 362 6.39 -16.89 -17.55
CA TYR A 362 5.29 -16.25 -18.28
C TYR A 362 5.80 -15.35 -19.41
N VAL A 363 6.87 -14.57 -19.17
CA VAL A 363 7.51 -13.74 -20.19
C VAL A 363 8.04 -14.59 -21.35
N ASP A 364 8.67 -15.72 -21.05
CA ASP A 364 9.20 -16.65 -22.06
C ASP A 364 8.07 -17.26 -22.92
N GLU A 365 6.96 -17.65 -22.28
CA GLU A 365 5.78 -18.21 -22.97
C GLU A 365 5.09 -17.18 -23.88
N HIS A 366 5.04 -15.91 -23.47
CA HIS A 366 4.28 -14.84 -24.15
C HIS A 366 5.17 -13.83 -24.89
N LYS A 367 6.44 -14.17 -25.15
CA LYS A 367 7.48 -13.25 -25.64
C LYS A 367 7.06 -12.41 -26.85
N ALA A 368 6.30 -13.00 -27.79
CA ALA A 368 5.83 -12.31 -29.00
C ALA A 368 4.83 -11.17 -28.72
N GLY A 369 4.07 -11.23 -27.61
CA GLY A 369 3.09 -10.23 -27.21
C GLY A 369 3.62 -9.19 -26.20
N LEU A 370 4.91 -9.28 -25.83
CA LEU A 370 5.52 -8.51 -24.74
C LEU A 370 6.63 -7.59 -25.27
N PRO A 371 6.30 -6.38 -25.79
CA PRO A 371 7.27 -5.51 -26.44
C PRO A 371 8.39 -4.98 -25.53
N LEU A 372 8.17 -4.86 -24.21
CA LEU A 372 9.14 -4.37 -23.23
C LEU A 372 9.88 -5.53 -22.55
N SER A 373 9.15 -6.44 -21.90
CA SER A 373 9.73 -7.51 -21.09
C SER A 373 10.30 -8.66 -21.92
N GLY A 374 9.75 -8.92 -23.11
CA GLY A 374 10.28 -9.91 -24.04
C GLY A 374 11.63 -9.53 -24.68
N ASN A 375 12.01 -8.25 -24.58
CA ASN A 375 13.25 -7.71 -25.12
C ASN A 375 14.24 -7.41 -23.98
N GLU A 376 15.24 -8.27 -23.77
CA GLU A 376 16.21 -8.16 -22.67
C GLU A 376 16.94 -6.79 -22.59
N GLY A 377 17.04 -6.07 -23.70
CA GLY A 377 17.63 -4.73 -23.77
C GLY A 377 16.69 -3.55 -23.54
N ALA A 378 15.37 -3.76 -23.48
CA ALA A 378 14.36 -2.71 -23.55
C ALA A 378 13.89 -2.20 -22.17
N ALA A 379 14.75 -2.25 -21.15
CA ALA A 379 14.39 -1.76 -19.83
C ALA A 379 13.97 -0.28 -19.89
N PRO A 380 12.74 0.08 -19.45
CA PRO A 380 12.30 1.46 -19.46
C PRO A 380 13.19 2.30 -18.54
N HIS A 381 13.77 3.36 -19.09
CA HIS A 381 14.53 4.34 -18.31
C HIS A 381 13.61 5.22 -17.43
N LYS A 382 12.33 5.30 -17.79
CA LYS A 382 11.33 6.12 -17.10
C LYS A 382 10.63 5.34 -16.01
N MET A 383 10.07 6.05 -15.04
CA MET A 383 9.24 5.46 -13.99
C MET A 383 8.01 4.76 -14.59
N GLY A 384 7.62 3.64 -14.00
CA GLY A 384 6.48 2.84 -14.47
C GLY A 384 5.21 3.66 -14.64
N LYS A 385 4.87 4.56 -13.71
CA LYS A 385 3.65 5.38 -13.81
C LYS A 385 3.60 6.32 -15.00
N GLU A 386 4.75 6.87 -15.38
CA GLU A 386 4.85 7.72 -16.56
C GLU A 386 4.65 6.90 -17.83
N VAL A 387 5.28 5.72 -17.90
CA VAL A 387 5.15 4.82 -19.05
C VAL A 387 3.71 4.32 -19.17
N ALA A 388 3.08 3.91 -18.07
CA ALA A 388 1.68 3.49 -18.00
C ALA A 388 0.73 4.56 -18.54
N SER A 389 0.88 5.81 -18.07
CA SER A 389 0.06 6.94 -18.55
C SER A 389 0.23 7.18 -20.05
N VAL A 390 1.46 7.07 -20.55
CA VAL A 390 1.75 7.19 -21.99
C VAL A 390 1.13 6.05 -22.79
N GLN A 391 1.18 4.81 -22.28
CA GLN A 391 0.55 3.64 -22.89
C GLN A 391 -0.97 3.84 -23.00
N THR A 392 -1.63 4.28 -21.94
CA THR A 392 -3.07 4.57 -21.93
C THR A 392 -3.45 5.65 -22.94
N ILE A 393 -2.71 6.77 -22.97
CA ILE A 393 -2.97 7.84 -23.95
C ILE A 393 -2.75 7.34 -25.38
N SER A 394 -1.69 6.55 -25.61
CA SER A 394 -1.38 5.97 -26.92
C SER A 394 -2.47 5.00 -27.38
N PHE A 395 -2.97 4.15 -26.47
CA PHE A 395 -4.09 3.25 -26.70
C PHE A 395 -5.35 4.03 -27.11
N LEU A 396 -5.76 5.03 -26.33
CA LEU A 396 -6.97 5.80 -26.63
C LEU A 396 -6.86 6.58 -27.95
N LYS A 397 -5.66 7.04 -28.34
CA LYS A 397 -5.42 7.67 -29.64
C LYS A 397 -5.58 6.68 -30.81
N LYS A 398 -5.14 5.43 -30.62
CA LYS A 398 -5.27 4.36 -31.63
C LYS A 398 -6.70 3.82 -31.71
N HIS A 399 -7.44 3.87 -30.60
CA HIS A 399 -8.80 3.34 -30.49
C HIS A 399 -9.79 4.47 -30.10
N PRO A 400 -10.11 5.40 -31.03
CA PRO A 400 -10.96 6.56 -30.71
C PRO A 400 -12.37 6.18 -30.26
N SER A 401 -12.90 5.03 -30.70
CA SER A 401 -14.19 4.50 -30.22
C SER A 401 -14.17 4.16 -28.72
N LYS A 402 -12.99 3.84 -28.17
CA LYS A 402 -12.76 3.52 -26.76
C LYS A 402 -12.47 4.74 -25.90
N LEU A 403 -12.37 5.94 -26.49
CA LEU A 403 -12.14 7.19 -25.74
C LEU A 403 -13.25 7.48 -24.71
N ILE A 404 -14.51 7.19 -25.07
CA ILE A 404 -15.66 7.56 -24.22
C ILE A 404 -15.84 6.56 -23.07
N MET A 405 -15.81 5.26 -23.36
CA MET A 405 -16.17 4.19 -22.41
C MET A 405 -15.00 3.29 -21.98
N GLY A 406 -13.80 3.51 -22.52
CA GLY A 406 -12.61 2.72 -22.20
C GLY A 406 -12.60 1.35 -22.84
N ALA A 407 -11.60 0.54 -22.49
CA ALA A 407 -11.37 -0.82 -22.98
C ALA A 407 -12.39 -1.85 -22.46
N GLY A 408 -13.11 -1.51 -21.39
CA GLY A 408 -13.91 -2.46 -20.62
C GLY A 408 -13.17 -2.94 -19.37
N ILE A 409 -13.96 -3.41 -18.40
CA ILE A 409 -13.47 -3.83 -17.09
C ILE A 409 -12.54 -5.04 -17.18
N GLY A 410 -11.33 -4.92 -16.61
CA GLY A 410 -10.34 -6.00 -16.66
C GLY A 410 -9.60 -6.15 -18.00
N ASN A 411 -9.82 -5.26 -18.97
CA ASN A 411 -9.19 -5.36 -20.30
C ASN A 411 -7.92 -4.51 -20.47
N PHE A 412 -7.60 -3.62 -19.53
CA PHE A 412 -6.44 -2.72 -19.70
C PHE A 412 -5.61 -2.45 -18.46
N SER A 413 -6.19 -1.98 -17.35
CA SER A 413 -5.41 -1.50 -16.19
C SER A 413 -6.26 -1.58 -14.93
N SER A 414 -6.24 -2.74 -14.28
CA SER A 414 -6.91 -2.98 -13.00
C SER A 414 -6.25 -4.12 -12.24
N LYS A 415 -6.49 -4.16 -10.93
CA LYS A 415 -6.09 -5.28 -10.08
C LYS A 415 -6.85 -6.55 -10.46
N LEU A 416 -8.09 -6.41 -10.95
CA LEU A 416 -8.85 -7.49 -11.55
C LEU A 416 -8.15 -8.06 -12.78
N ALA A 417 -7.67 -7.24 -13.73
CA ALA A 417 -6.91 -7.70 -14.90
C ALA A 417 -5.70 -8.56 -14.50
N PHE A 418 -4.93 -8.11 -13.50
CA PHE A 418 -3.81 -8.87 -12.92
C PHE A 418 -4.22 -10.18 -12.25
N ARG A 419 -5.43 -10.27 -11.72
CA ARG A 419 -5.95 -11.48 -11.08
C ARG A 419 -6.40 -12.50 -12.12
N VAL A 420 -7.15 -12.05 -13.13
CA VAL A 420 -7.78 -12.95 -14.11
C VAL A 420 -6.79 -13.53 -15.11
N SER A 421 -5.61 -12.92 -15.27
CA SER A 421 -4.54 -13.48 -16.10
C SER A 421 -3.95 -14.80 -15.58
N GLY A 422 -4.28 -15.21 -14.35
CA GLY A 422 -3.93 -16.53 -13.81
C GLY A 422 -2.47 -16.69 -13.36
N ILE A 423 -1.67 -15.62 -13.39
CA ILE A 423 -0.26 -15.61 -12.95
C ILE A 423 -0.08 -15.37 -11.44
N GLY A 424 -1.17 -15.15 -10.69
CA GLY A 424 -1.14 -15.05 -9.24
C GLY A 424 -0.69 -13.69 -8.66
N LEU A 425 -0.57 -12.64 -9.49
CA LEU A 425 -0.08 -11.31 -9.08
C LEU A 425 -1.00 -10.60 -8.07
N ALA A 426 -2.31 -10.76 -8.18
CA ALA A 426 -3.31 -10.03 -7.40
C ALA A 426 -4.27 -10.95 -6.64
N GLY A 427 -3.80 -12.14 -6.27
CA GLY A 427 -4.58 -13.23 -5.70
C GLY A 427 -4.91 -14.32 -6.71
N GLY A 428 -5.61 -15.36 -6.25
CA GLY A 428 -5.98 -16.49 -7.09
C GLY A 428 -7.20 -16.21 -7.98
N TYR A 429 -7.20 -16.84 -9.15
CA TYR A 429 -8.35 -16.96 -10.04
C TYR A 429 -8.40 -18.38 -10.61
N PRO A 430 -9.58 -18.98 -10.86
CA PRO A 430 -9.64 -20.32 -11.41
C PRO A 430 -8.94 -20.41 -12.78
N HIS A 431 -7.89 -21.22 -12.90
CA HIS A 431 -7.07 -21.31 -14.11
C HIS A 431 -7.86 -21.63 -15.38
N GLN A 432 -8.91 -22.44 -15.28
CA GLN A 432 -9.77 -22.81 -16.43
C GLN A 432 -10.54 -21.61 -17.03
N TYR A 433 -10.68 -20.52 -16.26
CA TYR A 433 -11.32 -19.29 -16.70
C TYR A 433 -10.32 -18.14 -16.87
N ALA A 434 -9.01 -18.43 -16.84
CA ALA A 434 -7.99 -17.42 -17.02
C ALA A 434 -8.23 -16.62 -18.31
N TYR A 435 -8.06 -15.31 -18.21
CA TYR A 435 -8.34 -14.36 -19.27
C TYR A 435 -7.28 -13.28 -19.26
N THR A 436 -6.66 -13.04 -20.42
CA THR A 436 -5.71 -11.96 -20.61
C THR A 436 -6.06 -11.25 -21.91
N ASN A 437 -6.55 -10.01 -21.82
CA ASN A 437 -6.81 -9.19 -22.99
C ASN A 437 -5.49 -8.80 -23.67
N ALA A 438 -5.47 -8.71 -25.00
CA ALA A 438 -4.28 -8.34 -25.76
C ALA A 438 -3.76 -6.92 -25.43
N ASP A 439 -4.68 -5.98 -25.17
CA ASP A 439 -4.33 -4.61 -24.79
C ASP A 439 -3.72 -4.55 -23.39
N PHE A 440 -4.25 -5.31 -22.43
CA PHE A 440 -3.63 -5.48 -21.13
C PHE A 440 -2.24 -6.13 -21.22
N LEU A 441 -2.14 -7.23 -21.99
CA LEU A 441 -0.90 -8.00 -22.18
C LEU A 441 0.23 -7.11 -22.69
N SER A 442 -0.01 -6.40 -23.80
CA SER A 442 1.02 -5.62 -24.50
C SER A 442 1.32 -4.24 -23.88
N ASN A 443 0.56 -3.84 -22.86
CA ASN A 443 0.76 -2.56 -22.17
C ASN A 443 1.07 -2.78 -20.68
N HIS A 444 0.06 -2.76 -19.83
CA HIS A 444 0.22 -2.68 -18.38
C HIS A 444 0.85 -3.94 -17.78
N LEU A 445 0.47 -5.13 -18.28
CA LEU A 445 1.06 -6.37 -17.81
C LEU A 445 2.53 -6.46 -18.22
N ASP A 446 2.84 -6.17 -19.48
CA ASP A 446 4.21 -6.14 -19.98
C ASP A 446 5.09 -5.15 -19.21
N LEU A 447 4.57 -3.95 -18.92
CA LEU A 447 5.27 -2.95 -18.11
C LEU A 447 5.53 -3.45 -16.69
N TYR A 448 4.54 -4.07 -16.04
CA TYR A 448 4.71 -4.69 -14.73
C TYR A 448 5.80 -5.77 -14.78
N LEU A 449 5.73 -6.70 -15.76
CA LEU A 449 6.71 -7.76 -15.94
C LEU A 449 8.12 -7.19 -16.20
N ALA A 450 8.24 -6.10 -16.96
CA ALA A 450 9.52 -5.45 -17.25
C ALA A 450 10.22 -4.89 -16.00
N PHE A 451 9.51 -4.63 -14.91
CA PHE A 451 10.07 -4.19 -13.63
C PHE A 451 10.14 -5.31 -12.58
N PHE A 452 9.05 -6.06 -12.38
CA PHE A 452 8.90 -6.99 -11.26
C PHE A 452 9.42 -8.41 -11.54
N SER A 453 9.77 -8.74 -12.80
CA SER A 453 10.56 -9.95 -13.10
C SER A 453 12.05 -9.77 -12.82
N LYS A 454 12.52 -8.52 -12.63
CA LYS A 454 13.93 -8.18 -12.39
C LYS A 454 14.26 -8.22 -10.90
N LYS A 455 15.43 -7.70 -10.53
CA LYS A 455 15.88 -7.63 -9.13
C LYS A 455 14.94 -6.76 -8.29
N SER A 456 14.90 -7.05 -7.00
CA SER A 456 14.12 -6.32 -5.97
C SER A 456 14.30 -4.81 -6.02
N ASP A 457 15.46 -4.29 -6.44
CA ASP A 457 15.72 -2.86 -6.60
C ASP A 457 14.74 -2.16 -7.55
N TYR A 458 14.12 -2.89 -8.47
CA TYR A 458 13.11 -2.37 -9.40
C TYR A 458 11.69 -2.42 -8.83
N HIS A 459 11.46 -3.09 -7.71
CA HIS A 459 10.13 -3.34 -7.13
C HIS A 459 9.66 -2.15 -6.27
N SER A 460 9.70 -0.95 -6.82
CA SER A 460 9.25 0.26 -6.12
C SER A 460 7.84 0.65 -6.53
N LEU A 461 7.15 1.37 -5.65
CA LEU A 461 5.83 1.95 -5.92
C LEU A 461 5.83 2.91 -7.12
N THR A 462 6.96 3.52 -7.45
CA THR A 462 7.09 4.39 -8.64
C THR A 462 7.13 3.61 -9.94
N ASN A 463 7.53 2.34 -9.88
CA ASN A 463 7.63 1.44 -11.03
C ASN A 463 6.39 0.56 -11.20
N ASP A 464 5.57 0.40 -10.14
CA ASP A 464 4.23 -0.16 -10.27
C ASP A 464 3.39 0.72 -11.23
N PRO A 465 2.78 0.17 -12.29
CA PRO A 465 1.95 0.94 -13.21
C PRO A 465 0.58 1.34 -12.61
N GLY A 466 0.18 0.75 -11.48
CA GLY A 466 -1.16 0.90 -10.94
C GLY A 466 -1.52 2.30 -10.46
N SER A 467 -2.69 2.77 -10.88
CA SER A 467 -3.35 3.95 -10.31
C SER A 467 -4.85 3.91 -10.59
N VAL A 468 -5.64 4.53 -9.71
CA VAL A 468 -7.08 4.69 -9.93
C VAL A 468 -7.36 5.55 -11.17
N TYR A 469 -6.53 6.56 -11.42
CA TYR A 469 -6.72 7.46 -12.56
C TYR A 469 -6.54 6.74 -13.89
N ASP A 470 -5.48 5.93 -13.98
CA ASP A 470 -5.23 5.14 -15.17
C ASP A 470 -6.31 4.08 -15.37
N GLN A 471 -6.70 3.38 -14.29
CA GLN A 471 -7.83 2.45 -14.35
C GLN A 471 -9.11 3.10 -14.88
N LEU A 472 -9.49 4.25 -14.33
CA LEU A 472 -10.72 4.94 -14.74
C LEU A 472 -10.67 5.38 -16.19
N LEU A 473 -9.54 5.95 -16.62
CA LEU A 473 -9.38 6.43 -17.99
C LEU A 473 -9.28 5.28 -18.99
N ALA A 474 -8.52 4.24 -18.66
CA ALA A 474 -8.26 3.13 -19.57
C ALA A 474 -9.44 2.15 -19.67
N GLU A 475 -10.05 1.78 -18.55
CA GLU A 475 -11.13 0.77 -18.55
C GLU A 475 -12.52 1.37 -18.73
N TYR A 476 -12.74 2.60 -18.26
CA TYR A 476 -14.07 3.25 -18.26
C TYR A 476 -14.11 4.55 -19.10
N GLY A 477 -12.99 4.95 -19.71
CA GLY A 477 -12.89 6.10 -20.60
C GLY A 477 -13.09 7.45 -19.91
N LEU A 478 -13.30 8.48 -20.73
CA LEU A 478 -13.61 9.83 -20.24
C LEU A 478 -14.89 9.85 -19.40
N LEU A 479 -15.86 8.96 -19.69
CA LEU A 479 -17.09 8.86 -18.92
C LEU A 479 -16.84 8.37 -17.49
N GLY A 480 -15.96 7.38 -17.31
CA GLY A 480 -15.54 6.90 -15.99
C GLY A 480 -14.85 7.99 -15.16
N VAL A 481 -13.91 8.72 -15.78
CA VAL A 481 -13.23 9.87 -15.14
C VAL A 481 -14.23 10.96 -14.78
N PHE A 482 -15.17 11.30 -15.67
CA PHE A 482 -16.21 12.28 -15.39
C PHE A 482 -17.12 11.84 -14.24
N CYS A 483 -17.58 10.59 -14.24
CA CYS A 483 -18.40 10.02 -13.16
C CYS A 483 -17.66 10.02 -11.82
N PHE A 484 -16.35 9.79 -11.83
CA PHE A 484 -15.52 9.90 -10.62
C PHE A 484 -15.46 11.35 -10.12
N LEU A 485 -15.11 12.30 -10.98
CA LEU A 485 -14.98 13.71 -10.60
C LEU A 485 -16.31 14.31 -10.15
N ALA A 486 -17.40 14.08 -10.89
CA ALA A 486 -18.72 14.63 -10.57
C ALA A 486 -19.46 13.82 -9.49
N GLY A 487 -19.42 12.49 -9.58
CA GLY A 487 -20.23 11.58 -8.76
C GLY A 487 -19.58 11.15 -7.45
N TYR A 488 -18.24 11.09 -7.37
CA TYR A 488 -17.51 10.72 -6.15
C TYR A 488 -16.87 11.95 -5.49
N VAL A 489 -15.97 12.64 -6.20
CA VAL A 489 -15.30 13.84 -5.66
C VAL A 489 -16.32 14.96 -5.45
N GLY A 490 -17.18 15.21 -6.44
CA GLY A 490 -18.27 16.19 -6.38
C GLY A 490 -19.28 15.91 -5.27
N TYR A 491 -19.53 14.63 -4.94
CA TYR A 491 -20.39 14.26 -3.81
C TYR A 491 -19.89 14.82 -2.48
N PHE A 492 -18.58 14.79 -2.23
CA PHE A 492 -18.01 15.37 -1.01
C PHE A 492 -17.80 16.88 -1.12
N LEU A 493 -17.33 17.36 -2.29
CA LEU A 493 -17.09 18.79 -2.51
C LEU A 493 -18.35 19.66 -2.47
N LYS A 494 -19.54 19.10 -2.72
CA LYS A 494 -20.81 19.84 -2.50
C LYS A 494 -20.96 20.33 -1.04
N HIS A 495 -20.23 19.72 -0.11
CA HIS A 495 -20.17 20.09 1.30
C HIS A 495 -18.92 20.88 1.68
N TYR A 496 -18.13 21.44 0.74
CA TYR A 496 -16.83 22.06 1.01
C TYR A 496 -16.83 23.10 2.14
N ARG A 497 -17.91 23.89 2.29
CA ARG A 497 -18.05 24.88 3.37
C ARG A 497 -18.13 24.25 4.77
N LYS A 498 -18.58 23.00 4.83
CA LYS A 498 -18.71 22.20 6.06
C LYS A 498 -17.50 21.32 6.30
N LEU A 499 -16.63 21.14 5.31
CA LEU A 499 -15.45 20.29 5.45
C LEU A 499 -14.35 21.05 6.20
N THR A 500 -13.94 20.51 7.34
CA THR A 500 -12.79 21.01 8.10
C THR A 500 -11.58 20.17 7.74
N TYR A 501 -11.35 19.06 8.45
CA TYR A 501 -10.32 18.08 8.12
C TYR A 501 -10.62 17.30 6.83
N GLY A 502 -11.87 17.33 6.35
CA GLY A 502 -12.27 16.65 5.12
C GLY A 502 -11.58 17.15 3.85
N ILE A 503 -11.20 18.45 3.77
CA ILE A 503 -10.46 18.96 2.60
C ILE A 503 -9.03 18.38 2.56
N PRO A 504 -8.22 18.47 3.63
CA PRO A 504 -6.93 17.78 3.68
C PRO A 504 -7.02 16.26 3.43
N LEU A 505 -8.04 15.58 3.97
CA LEU A 505 -8.24 14.15 3.70
C LEU A 505 -8.53 13.87 2.23
N LEU A 506 -9.35 14.70 1.58
CA LEU A 506 -9.66 14.56 0.15
C LEU A 506 -8.40 14.76 -0.70
N ILE A 507 -7.58 15.77 -0.39
CA ILE A 507 -6.29 16.00 -1.08
C ILE A 507 -5.36 14.80 -0.89
N LEU A 508 -5.26 14.27 0.34
CA LEU A 508 -4.47 13.08 0.64
C LEU A 508 -4.96 11.89 -0.19
N LEU A 509 -6.27 11.62 -0.22
CA LEU A 509 -6.85 10.52 -0.99
C LEU A 509 -6.58 10.66 -2.49
N LEU A 510 -6.73 11.86 -3.07
CA LEU A 510 -6.44 12.10 -4.48
C LEU A 510 -4.96 11.84 -4.79
N GLY A 511 -4.03 12.21 -3.89
CA GLY A 511 -2.63 11.82 -4.03
C GLY A 511 -2.41 10.31 -3.92
N VAL A 512 -3.10 9.65 -2.99
CA VAL A 512 -3.08 8.19 -2.80
C VAL A 512 -3.64 7.44 -4.02
N PHE A 513 -4.62 7.99 -4.73
CA PHE A 513 -5.14 7.40 -5.97
C PHE A 513 -4.12 7.29 -7.10
N MET A 514 -2.98 7.97 -6.99
CA MET A 514 -1.85 7.76 -7.88
C MET A 514 -1.08 6.47 -7.59
N THR A 515 -1.26 5.81 -6.44
CA THR A 515 -0.36 4.73 -5.99
C THR A 515 -0.80 3.32 -6.39
N ASP A 516 -2.09 3.04 -6.43
CA ASP A 516 -2.65 1.69 -6.60
C ASP A 516 -4.14 1.77 -7.02
N TYR A 517 -4.76 0.62 -7.29
CA TYR A 517 -6.17 0.44 -7.65
C TYR A 517 -7.08 0.38 -6.40
N TRP A 518 -7.11 1.45 -5.62
CA TRP A 518 -7.71 1.47 -4.28
C TRP A 518 -9.19 1.09 -4.20
N PHE A 519 -9.97 1.30 -5.27
CA PHE A 519 -11.38 0.87 -5.30
C PHE A 519 -11.52 -0.65 -5.29
N GLU A 520 -10.63 -1.39 -5.94
CA GLU A 520 -10.67 -2.86 -5.97
C GLU A 520 -10.04 -3.51 -4.74
N GLN A 521 -9.23 -2.77 -3.99
CA GLN A 521 -8.68 -3.25 -2.72
C GLN A 521 -9.72 -3.27 -1.60
N LEU A 522 -10.81 -2.51 -1.72
CA LEU A 522 -11.89 -2.43 -0.72
C LEU A 522 -11.34 -2.14 0.70
N SER A 523 -10.35 -1.25 0.81
CA SER A 523 -9.64 -0.97 2.07
C SER A 523 -9.75 0.51 2.45
N VAL A 524 -8.72 1.32 2.15
CA VAL A 524 -8.56 2.70 2.63
C VAL A 524 -9.73 3.63 2.28
N ILE A 525 -10.40 3.37 1.16
CA ILE A 525 -11.54 4.18 0.68
C ILE A 525 -12.69 4.16 1.68
N LEU A 526 -13.04 3.00 2.22
CA LEU A 526 -14.15 2.88 3.15
C LEU A 526 -13.90 3.69 4.43
N PHE A 527 -12.67 3.65 4.94
CA PHE A 527 -12.30 4.41 6.13
C PHE A 527 -12.26 5.92 5.86
N PHE A 528 -11.78 6.32 4.68
CA PHE A 528 -11.88 7.70 4.21
C PHE A 528 -13.34 8.17 4.17
N GLU A 529 -14.23 7.38 3.58
CA GLU A 529 -15.66 7.70 3.47
C GLU A 529 -16.30 7.88 4.84
N LEU A 530 -15.97 7.01 5.82
CA LEU A 530 -16.40 7.16 7.21
C LEU A 530 -15.99 8.53 7.77
N LEU A 531 -14.72 8.91 7.63
CA LEU A 531 -14.20 10.18 8.16
C LEU A 531 -14.86 11.39 7.49
N MET A 532 -15.08 11.33 6.18
CA MET A 532 -15.74 12.40 5.41
C MET A 532 -17.21 12.56 5.81
N LEU A 533 -17.94 11.45 5.92
CA LEU A 533 -19.35 11.46 6.33
C LEU A 533 -19.51 11.97 7.76
N LEU A 534 -18.64 11.56 8.67
CA LEU A 534 -18.57 12.10 10.03
C LEU A 534 -18.29 13.61 10.00
N ASN A 535 -17.33 14.07 9.18
CA ASN A 535 -17.01 15.50 9.10
C ASN A 535 -18.21 16.33 8.64
N ILE A 536 -18.96 15.83 7.66
CA ILE A 536 -20.20 16.46 7.19
C ILE A 536 -21.25 16.48 8.31
N LYS A 537 -21.41 15.38 9.06
CA LYS A 537 -22.38 15.29 10.17
C LYS A 537 -22.10 16.33 11.25
N GLU A 538 -20.86 16.39 11.73
CA GLU A 538 -20.43 17.30 12.81
C GLU A 538 -20.68 18.77 12.47
N ASN A 539 -20.56 19.14 11.20
CA ASN A 539 -20.72 20.52 10.72
C ASN A 539 -22.10 20.79 10.07
N SER A 540 -23.03 19.83 10.12
CA SER A 540 -24.40 20.00 9.58
C SER A 540 -25.44 20.25 10.65
N THR A 541 -25.25 19.72 11.86
CA THR A 541 -26.06 20.09 13.03
C THR A 541 -25.79 21.55 13.36
N LYS A 542 -26.83 22.41 13.31
CA LYS A 542 -26.73 23.76 13.89
C LYS A 542 -26.21 23.61 15.31
N PRO A 543 -25.22 24.42 15.76
CA PRO A 543 -24.86 24.43 17.17
C PRO A 543 -26.14 24.67 17.95
N ASN A 544 -26.48 23.76 18.86
CA ASN A 544 -27.53 24.02 19.82
C ASN A 544 -27.11 25.31 20.53
N PRO A 545 -27.89 26.41 20.46
CA PRO A 545 -27.47 27.70 21.02
C PRO A 545 -27.33 27.70 22.56
N GLY A 546 -27.33 26.54 23.21
CA GLY A 546 -27.26 26.37 24.67
C GLY A 546 -25.92 25.87 25.23
N TYR A 547 -24.88 25.67 24.42
CA TYR A 547 -23.53 25.33 24.92
C TYR A 547 -22.46 26.22 24.28
N ALA A 548 -22.43 27.47 24.72
CA ALA A 548 -21.21 28.27 24.69
C ALA A 548 -20.35 27.85 25.90
N ASN A 549 -19.19 27.26 25.64
CA ASN A 549 -18.07 27.20 26.58
C ASN A 549 -16.99 28.15 26.08
#